data_AF-A0AA40HEB7-F1
#
_entry.id   AF-A0AA40HEB7-F1
#
_cell.length_a   1.000
_cell.length_b   1.000
_cell.length_c   1.000
_cell.angle_alpha   90.00
_cell.angle_beta   90.00
_cell.angle_gamma   90.00
#
_symmetry.space_group_name_H-M   'P 1'
#
loop_
_entity.id
_entity.type
_entity.pdbx_description
1 polymer ?
#
loop_
_entity_poly.entity_id
_entity_poly.type
_entity_poly.pdbx_seq_one_letter_code
_entity_poly.pdbx_strand_id
1 'polypeptide(L)'
;MEMRGSFLVLLLRECFRDLSWLATLCHAGGDVGLLVTSIVPQTPFFWAMRITETLHQNMQALFSTLAEAEAQQPYLQDAAVQRGTRCLAEYHLGAYGRAWNRCWVVDRVDAWAVVLFIDFGQSATVPVQCLRSLDGDDFWTIPPLTQPFMLENGKMPSDLLPRLRDG
;
A
#
# COMPACT_ATOMS: atom_id res chain seq x y z
N MET A 1 -16.97 3.58 -16.67
CA MET A 1 -16.79 4.96 -16.19
C MET A 1 -15.65 4.91 -15.19
N GLU A 2 -14.46 5.37 -15.61
CA GLU A 2 -13.21 5.29 -14.84
C GLU A 2 -13.23 6.28 -13.67
N MET A 3 -13.57 5.80 -12.47
CA MET A 3 -12.99 6.37 -11.24
C MET A 3 -11.64 5.71 -10.94
N ARG A 4 -10.85 5.44 -11.99
CA ARG A 4 -9.52 4.86 -11.86
C ARG A 4 -8.53 5.97 -11.56
N GLY A 5 -8.15 6.08 -10.29
CA GLY A 5 -6.74 6.30 -9.99
C GLY A 5 -6.18 7.72 -10.06
N SER A 6 -6.94 8.79 -10.22
CA SER A 6 -6.33 10.14 -10.18
C SER A 6 -5.64 10.41 -8.84
N PHE A 7 -6.28 10.12 -7.70
CA PHE A 7 -5.66 10.32 -6.40
C PHE A 7 -4.46 9.39 -6.15
N LEU A 8 -4.61 8.10 -6.41
CA LEU A 8 -3.52 7.13 -6.20
C LEU A 8 -2.35 7.37 -7.16
N VAL A 9 -2.61 7.66 -8.44
CA VAL A 9 -1.55 8.01 -9.40
C VAL A 9 -0.86 9.30 -9.00
N LEU A 10 -1.60 10.34 -8.56
CA LEU A 10 -0.99 11.57 -8.05
C LEU A 10 -0.10 11.29 -6.84
N LEU A 11 -0.59 10.50 -5.90
CA LEU A 11 0.12 10.15 -4.67
C LEU A 11 1.37 9.29 -4.98
N LEU A 12 1.26 8.31 -5.88
CA LEU A 12 2.39 7.53 -6.37
C LEU A 12 3.39 8.43 -7.12
N ARG A 13 2.95 9.43 -7.91
CA ARG A 13 3.84 10.37 -8.64
C ARG A 13 4.65 11.27 -7.72
N GLU A 14 4.08 11.69 -6.59
CA GLU A 14 4.82 12.48 -5.59
C GLU A 14 6.00 11.70 -5.01
N CYS A 15 5.91 10.37 -5.02
CA CYS A 15 6.89 9.51 -4.38
C CYS A 15 7.87 8.88 -5.36
N PHE A 16 7.34 8.42 -6.48
CA PHE A 16 8.11 7.81 -7.55
C PHE A 16 8.10 8.75 -8.73
N ARG A 17 9.30 9.25 -9.08
CA ARG A 17 9.48 10.07 -10.29
C ARG A 17 9.11 9.29 -11.55
N ASP A 18 9.25 7.96 -11.51
CA ASP A 18 8.86 7.05 -12.57
C ASP A 18 7.72 6.13 -12.13
N LEU A 19 6.62 6.15 -12.89
CA LEU A 19 5.47 5.26 -12.73
C LEU A 19 5.35 4.23 -13.85
N SER A 20 6.38 4.04 -14.67
CA SER A 20 6.43 3.02 -15.73
C SER A 20 6.13 1.61 -15.20
N TRP A 21 6.44 1.35 -13.93
CA TRP A 21 6.13 0.10 -13.24
C TRP A 21 4.63 -0.19 -13.10
N LEU A 22 3.77 0.83 -13.07
CA LEU A 22 2.31 0.63 -13.16
C LEU A 22 1.89 0.17 -14.56
N ALA A 23 2.64 0.55 -15.60
CA ALA A 23 2.30 0.28 -16.99
C ALA A 23 2.70 -1.14 -17.44
N THR A 24 3.71 -1.75 -16.81
CA THR A 24 4.19 -3.12 -17.08
C THR A 24 3.09 -4.19 -16.92
N LEU A 25 1.95 -3.80 -16.33
CA LEU A 25 0.83 -4.67 -15.97
C LEU A 25 -0.29 -4.70 -17.00
N CYS A 26 -0.44 -3.63 -17.79
CA CYS A 26 -1.43 -3.58 -18.88
C CYS A 26 -1.08 -4.55 -20.03
N HIS A 27 0.15 -5.08 -20.05
CA HIS A 27 0.67 -5.96 -21.09
C HIS A 27 0.89 -7.42 -20.64
N ALA A 28 0.45 -7.80 -19.45
CA ALA A 28 0.50 -9.19 -19.01
C ALA A 28 -0.69 -9.97 -19.62
N GLY A 29 -0.50 -10.52 -20.82
CA GLY A 29 -1.38 -11.58 -21.31
C GLY A 29 -1.10 -12.88 -20.58
N GLY A 30 -2.15 -13.57 -20.10
CA GLY A 30 -2.06 -14.90 -19.49
C GLY A 30 -2.31 -14.93 -17.98
N ASP A 31 -2.24 -16.15 -17.42
CA ASP A 31 -2.47 -16.39 -16.00
C ASP A 31 -1.28 -15.91 -15.16
N VAL A 32 -1.56 -15.13 -14.11
CA VAL A 32 -0.54 -14.61 -13.19
C VAL A 32 -0.88 -14.96 -11.75
N GLY A 33 0.13 -15.32 -10.97
CA GLY A 33 -0.01 -15.49 -9.53
C GLY A 33 -0.11 -14.14 -8.83
N LEU A 34 -1.13 -13.95 -8.00
CA LEU A 34 -1.32 -12.77 -7.17
C LEU A 34 -1.38 -13.16 -5.69
N LEU A 35 -0.69 -12.42 -4.84
CA LEU A 35 -0.86 -12.45 -3.40
C LEU A 35 -1.68 -11.25 -2.97
N VAL A 36 -2.95 -11.45 -2.61
CA VAL A 36 -3.84 -10.38 -2.14
C VAL A 36 -3.39 -9.93 -0.75
N THR A 37 -3.11 -8.64 -0.59
CA THR A 37 -2.60 -8.05 0.65
C THR A 37 -3.64 -7.22 1.39
N SER A 38 -4.58 -6.63 0.67
CA SER A 38 -5.65 -5.80 1.26
C SER A 38 -6.87 -5.81 0.34
N ILE A 39 -8.07 -5.75 0.91
CA ILE A 39 -9.33 -5.66 0.17
C ILE A 39 -10.01 -4.34 0.53
N VAL A 40 -10.70 -3.73 -0.43
CA VAL A 40 -11.55 -2.57 -0.15
C VAL A 40 -12.99 -3.08 0.01
N PRO A 41 -13.53 -3.12 1.24
CA PRO A 41 -14.83 -3.75 1.50
C PRO A 41 -15.94 -3.19 0.62
N GLN A 42 -16.84 -4.07 0.16
CA GLN A 42 -18.00 -3.72 -0.68
C GLN A 42 -17.64 -3.09 -2.03
N THR A 43 -16.40 -3.23 -2.49
CA THR A 43 -15.98 -2.77 -3.82
C THR A 43 -15.26 -3.89 -4.58
N PRO A 44 -15.14 -3.80 -5.91
CA PRO A 44 -14.35 -4.76 -6.68
C PRO A 44 -12.83 -4.51 -6.55
N PHE A 45 -12.39 -3.54 -5.76
CA PHE A 45 -10.99 -3.14 -5.67
C PHE A 45 -10.26 -3.91 -4.56
N PHE A 46 -9.02 -4.27 -4.86
CA PHE A 46 -8.13 -4.92 -3.92
C PHE A 46 -6.68 -4.54 -4.24
N TRP A 47 -5.79 -4.80 -3.29
CA TRP A 47 -4.36 -4.64 -3.44
C TRP A 47 -3.72 -6.02 -3.47
N ALA A 48 -2.81 -6.23 -4.42
CA ALA A 48 -2.06 -7.47 -4.49
C ALA A 48 -0.64 -7.27 -4.97
N MET A 49 0.25 -8.18 -4.55
CA MET A 49 1.57 -8.34 -5.12
C MET A 49 1.51 -9.33 -6.27
N ARG A 50 2.14 -9.01 -7.40
CA ARG A 50 2.30 -9.95 -8.51
C ARG A 50 3.49 -10.86 -8.23
N ILE A 51 3.25 -12.15 -8.11
CA ILE A 51 4.27 -13.14 -7.75
C ILE A 51 5.23 -13.32 -8.93
N THR A 52 6.45 -12.82 -8.78
CA THR A 52 7.55 -12.95 -9.74
C THR A 52 8.88 -13.09 -8.97
N GLU A 53 9.94 -13.50 -9.66
CA GLU A 53 11.29 -13.51 -9.08
C GLU A 53 11.73 -12.09 -8.68
N THR A 54 11.42 -11.09 -9.50
CA THR A 54 11.69 -9.67 -9.20
C THR A 54 10.98 -9.21 -7.94
N LEU A 55 9.73 -9.64 -7.69
CA LEU A 55 9.04 -9.34 -6.43
C LEU A 55 9.83 -9.88 -5.24
N HIS A 56 10.28 -11.15 -5.31
CA HIS A 56 11.03 -11.76 -4.22
C HIS A 56 12.34 -11.01 -3.93
N GLN A 57 13.09 -10.65 -4.97
CA GLN A 57 14.33 -9.86 -4.85
C GLN A 57 14.06 -8.48 -4.24
N ASN A 58 13.01 -7.79 -4.70
CA ASN A 58 12.61 -6.48 -4.16
C ASN A 58 12.16 -6.56 -2.70
N MET A 59 11.37 -7.59 -2.33
CA MET A 59 10.96 -7.83 -0.95
C MET A 59 12.16 -8.04 -0.04
N GLN A 60 13.10 -8.90 -0.44
CA GLN A 60 14.29 -9.20 0.35
C GLN A 60 15.14 -7.93 0.52
N ALA A 61 15.45 -7.23 -0.57
CA ALA A 61 16.22 -6.00 -0.51
C ALA A 61 15.56 -4.94 0.39
N LEU A 62 14.27 -4.65 0.16
CA LEU A 62 13.56 -3.62 0.90
C LEU A 62 13.49 -3.92 2.40
N PHE A 63 13.01 -5.11 2.79
CA PHE A 63 12.81 -5.41 4.20
C PHE A 63 14.12 -5.60 4.95
N SER A 64 15.19 -6.09 4.29
CA SER A 64 16.52 -6.10 4.89
C SER A 64 17.04 -4.68 5.15
N THR A 65 16.95 -3.78 4.17
CA THR A 65 17.41 -2.38 4.34
C THR A 65 16.59 -1.64 5.38
N LEU A 66 15.27 -1.87 5.46
CA LEU A 66 14.43 -1.29 6.50
C LEU A 66 14.81 -1.78 7.90
N ALA A 67 15.03 -3.10 8.06
CA ALA A 67 15.43 -3.67 9.35
C ALA A 67 16.80 -3.17 9.82
N GLU A 68 17.72 -2.88 8.90
CA GLU A 68 19.02 -2.30 9.23
C GLU A 68 18.94 -0.82 9.63
N ALA A 69 17.97 -0.09 9.08
CA ALA A 69 17.84 1.36 9.22
C ALA A 69 16.81 1.82 10.26
N GLU A 70 15.91 0.92 10.71
CA GLU A 70 14.76 1.29 11.56
C GLU A 70 15.19 1.92 12.89
N ALA A 71 16.27 1.42 13.50
CA ALA A 71 16.75 1.88 14.80
C ALA A 71 17.38 3.28 14.76
N GLN A 72 17.83 3.70 13.57
CA GLN A 72 18.52 4.96 13.33
C GLN A 72 17.56 6.04 12.82
N GLN A 73 16.37 5.68 12.32
CA GLN A 73 15.43 6.68 11.81
C GLN A 73 14.84 7.52 12.97
N PRO A 74 14.94 8.87 12.91
CA PRO A 74 14.38 9.73 13.94
C PRO A 74 12.85 9.79 13.82
N TYR A 75 12.18 10.04 14.95
CA TYR A 75 10.75 10.39 14.93
C TYR A 75 10.53 11.70 14.18
N LEU A 76 9.41 11.77 13.46
CA LEU A 76 9.01 12.99 12.77
C LEU A 76 8.59 14.06 13.78
N GLN A 77 8.99 15.29 13.51
CA GLN A 77 8.46 16.44 14.23
C GLN A 77 7.01 16.66 13.79
N ASP A 78 6.16 17.07 14.73
CA ASP A 78 4.73 17.25 14.47
C ASP A 78 4.46 18.15 13.26
N ALA A 79 5.17 19.28 13.14
CA ALA A 79 5.05 20.21 12.02
C ALA A 79 5.49 19.65 10.66
N ALA A 80 6.28 18.56 10.64
CA ALA A 80 6.73 17.90 9.40
C ALA A 80 5.72 16.86 8.88
N VAL A 81 4.75 16.47 9.70
CA VAL A 81 3.72 15.49 9.32
C VAL A 81 2.59 16.21 8.60
N GLN A 82 2.59 16.05 7.28
CA GLN A 82 1.59 16.59 6.35
C GLN A 82 1.25 15.53 5.31
N ARG A 83 0.19 15.77 4.54
CA ARG A 83 -0.16 14.90 3.41
C ARG A 83 1.02 14.74 2.45
N GLY A 84 1.29 13.50 2.04
CA GLY A 84 2.41 13.15 1.17
C GLY A 84 3.73 12.92 1.92
N THR A 85 3.81 13.17 3.23
CA THR A 85 5.02 12.86 4.01
C THR A 85 5.33 11.37 3.93
N ARG A 86 6.57 11.08 3.53
CA ARG A 86 7.20 9.76 3.51
C ARG A 86 7.66 9.41 4.91
N CYS A 87 7.27 8.25 5.42
CA CYS A 87 7.56 7.89 6.80
C CYS A 87 7.61 6.38 7.02
N LEU A 88 8.05 5.98 8.21
CA LEU A 88 7.83 4.65 8.75
C LEU A 88 6.74 4.66 9.81
N ALA A 89 5.97 3.57 9.87
CA ALA A 89 5.11 3.23 10.99
C ALA A 89 5.17 1.72 11.26
N GLU A 90 4.82 1.31 12.47
CA GLU A 90 4.70 -0.12 12.79
C GLU A 90 3.46 -0.73 12.11
N TYR A 91 3.67 -1.77 11.33
CA TYR A 91 2.63 -2.60 10.75
C TYR A 91 2.49 -3.91 11.52
N HIS A 92 1.26 -4.36 11.77
CA HIS A 92 1.00 -5.62 12.46
C HIS A 92 0.96 -6.78 11.46
N LEU A 93 1.99 -7.64 11.50
CA LEU A 93 2.16 -8.81 10.63
C LEU A 93 1.50 -10.08 11.21
N GLY A 94 0.45 -9.93 11.99
CA GLY A 94 -0.26 -11.06 12.60
C GLY A 94 0.61 -11.78 13.63
N ALA A 95 0.79 -13.10 13.48
CA ALA A 95 1.58 -13.93 14.39
C ALA A 95 3.08 -13.57 14.40
N TYR A 96 3.57 -12.85 13.38
CA TYR A 96 4.95 -12.40 13.28
C TYR A 96 5.22 -11.09 14.04
N GLY A 97 4.21 -10.52 14.71
CA GLY A 97 4.36 -9.33 15.53
C GLY A 97 4.29 -8.03 14.73
N ARG A 98 5.17 -7.08 15.06
CA ARG A 98 5.21 -5.75 14.43
C ARG A 98 6.54 -5.53 13.72
N ALA A 99 6.49 -4.81 12.61
CA ALA A 99 7.69 -4.37 11.90
C ALA A 99 7.50 -2.95 11.37
N TRP A 100 8.59 -2.19 11.26
CA TRP A 100 8.57 -0.87 10.64
C TRP A 100 8.45 -0.99 9.12
N ASN A 101 7.48 -0.29 8.54
CA ASN A 101 7.16 -0.38 7.12
C ASN A 101 6.98 0.99 6.49
N ARG A 102 7.25 1.07 5.18
CA ARG A 102 7.07 2.31 4.42
C ARG A 102 5.61 2.73 4.42
N CYS A 103 5.41 3.99 4.77
CA CYS A 103 4.11 4.60 4.89
C CYS A 103 4.06 5.94 4.18
N TRP A 104 2.86 6.33 3.78
CA TRP A 104 2.54 7.69 3.41
C TRP A 104 1.43 8.25 4.24
N VAL A 105 1.58 9.50 4.64
CA VAL A 105 0.49 10.25 5.25
C VAL A 105 -0.51 10.63 4.15
N VAL A 106 -1.67 9.98 4.18
CA VAL A 106 -2.81 10.27 3.31
C VAL A 106 -3.51 11.54 3.78
N ASP A 107 -3.66 11.68 5.10
CA ASP A 107 -4.30 12.83 5.72
C ASP A 107 -3.84 12.98 7.17
N ARG A 108 -4.11 14.15 7.75
CA ARG A 108 -3.82 14.44 9.15
C ARG A 108 -5.01 15.14 9.80
N VAL A 109 -5.38 14.65 10.97
CA VAL A 109 -6.42 15.25 11.83
C VAL A 109 -5.83 15.42 13.23
N ASP A 110 -5.49 16.66 13.57
CA ASP A 110 -4.84 17.04 14.83
C ASP A 110 -3.57 16.22 15.13
N ALA A 111 -3.62 15.37 16.17
CA ALA A 111 -2.54 14.50 16.63
C ALA A 111 -2.53 13.11 15.96
N TRP A 112 -3.41 12.88 14.99
CA TRP A 112 -3.54 11.61 14.28
C TRP A 112 -3.22 11.77 12.79
N ALA A 113 -2.53 10.78 12.25
CA ALA A 113 -2.27 10.67 10.82
C ALA A 113 -3.00 9.44 10.27
N VAL A 114 -3.67 9.61 9.13
CA VAL A 114 -4.12 8.51 8.30
C VAL A 114 -2.96 8.14 7.40
N VAL A 115 -2.42 6.94 7.56
CA VAL A 115 -1.31 6.43 6.77
C VAL A 115 -1.74 5.32 5.83
N LEU A 116 -1.09 5.21 4.67
CA LEU A 116 -1.15 4.07 3.77
C LEU A 116 0.17 3.31 3.85
N PHE A 117 0.12 2.04 4.26
CA PHE A 117 1.25 1.11 4.17
C PHE A 117 1.39 0.68 2.72
N ILE A 118 2.31 1.33 2.00
CA ILE A 118 2.33 1.32 0.53
C ILE A 118 2.65 -0.04 -0.05
N ASP A 119 3.36 -0.87 0.71
CA ASP A 119 3.76 -2.21 0.32
C ASP A 119 2.67 -3.26 0.57
N PHE A 120 1.61 -2.90 1.30
CA PHE A 120 0.48 -3.78 1.62
C PHE A 120 -0.86 -3.24 1.12
N GLY A 121 -0.96 -1.94 0.82
CA GLY A 121 -2.20 -1.31 0.38
C GLY A 121 -3.23 -1.18 1.50
N GLN A 122 -2.78 -1.29 2.75
CA GLN A 122 -3.63 -1.16 3.92
C GLN A 122 -3.47 0.24 4.50
N SER A 123 -4.58 0.87 4.88
CA SER A 123 -4.57 2.12 5.61
C SER A 123 -4.73 1.90 7.12
N ALA A 124 -4.16 2.80 7.93
CA ALA A 124 -4.38 2.84 9.36
C ALA A 124 -4.41 4.28 9.85
N THR A 125 -5.04 4.50 11.00
CA THR A 125 -4.97 5.77 11.74
C THR A 125 -4.01 5.57 12.91
N VAL A 126 -2.94 6.36 12.95
CA VAL A 126 -1.87 6.24 13.95
C VAL A 126 -1.55 7.59 14.57
N PRO A 127 -1.08 7.65 15.82
CA PRO A 127 -0.62 8.91 16.41
C PRO A 127 0.57 9.47 15.62
N VAL A 128 0.62 10.79 15.41
CA VAL A 128 1.71 11.48 14.71
C VAL A 128 3.07 11.14 15.33
N GLN A 129 3.14 11.08 16.66
CA GLN A 129 4.34 10.74 17.43
C GLN A 129 4.86 9.30 17.20
N CYS A 130 4.07 8.43 16.57
CA CYS A 130 4.50 7.07 16.22
C CYS A 130 5.18 6.99 14.85
N LEU A 131 5.26 8.10 14.10
CA LEU A 131 5.87 8.12 12.77
C LEU A 131 7.36 8.47 12.86
N ARG A 132 8.18 7.77 12.05
CA ARG A 132 9.60 8.08 11.85
C ARG A 132 9.86 8.58 10.43
N SER A 133 10.88 9.43 10.27
CA SER A 133 11.27 9.91 8.94
C SER A 133 11.80 8.76 8.10
N LEU A 134 11.54 8.82 6.79
CA LEU A 134 12.18 7.96 5.79
C LEU A 134 12.45 8.77 4.53
N ASP A 135 13.21 9.86 4.66
CA ASP A 135 13.41 10.81 3.57
C ASP A 135 14.55 10.41 2.61
N GLY A 136 15.33 9.37 2.94
CA GLY A 136 16.40 8.86 2.08
C GLY A 136 15.84 8.25 0.79
N ASP A 137 16.22 8.80 -0.37
CA ASP A 137 15.71 8.38 -1.68
C ASP A 137 15.96 6.89 -1.99
N ASP A 138 17.01 6.28 -1.42
CA ASP A 138 17.34 4.86 -1.63
C ASP A 138 16.19 3.93 -1.24
N PHE A 139 15.47 4.24 -0.15
CA PHE A 139 14.29 3.48 0.29
C PHE A 139 13.12 3.54 -0.69
N TRP A 140 13.14 4.49 -1.62
CA TRP A 140 12.08 4.77 -2.59
C TRP A 140 12.48 4.41 -4.02
N THR A 141 13.68 3.84 -4.21
CA THR A 141 14.11 3.29 -5.52
C THR A 141 13.35 2.02 -5.86
N ILE A 142 13.08 1.16 -4.86
CA ILE A 142 12.24 -0.02 -4.99
C ILE A 142 10.78 0.44 -5.07
N PRO A 143 10.03 0.14 -6.14
CA PRO A 143 8.61 0.47 -6.24
C PRO A 143 7.78 -0.16 -5.10
N PRO A 144 6.54 0.28 -4.88
CA PRO A 144 5.65 -0.39 -3.94
C PRO A 144 5.47 -1.85 -4.33
N LEU A 145 5.51 -2.74 -3.34
CA LEU A 145 5.39 -4.19 -3.59
C LEU A 145 3.99 -4.61 -4.03
N THR A 146 2.97 -3.87 -3.57
CA THR A 146 1.59 -4.08 -3.94
C THR A 146 1.11 -3.01 -4.93
N GLN A 147 0.04 -3.34 -5.62
CA GLN A 147 -0.59 -2.48 -6.62
C GLN A 147 -2.10 -2.67 -6.59
N PRO A 148 -2.87 -1.67 -7.05
CA PRO A 148 -4.32 -1.75 -7.10
C PRO A 148 -4.77 -2.66 -8.26
N PHE A 149 -5.68 -3.57 -7.95
CA PHE A 149 -6.41 -4.38 -8.91
C PHE A 149 -7.90 -4.11 -8.78
N MET A 150 -8.64 -4.47 -9.82
CA MET A 150 -10.09 -4.49 -9.83
C MET A 150 -10.50 -5.83 -10.40
N LEU A 151 -11.39 -6.54 -9.70
CA LEU A 151 -12.05 -7.69 -10.31
C LEU A 151 -12.84 -7.17 -11.53
N GLU A 152 -12.57 -7.74 -12.70
CA GLU A 152 -13.52 -7.58 -13.80
C GLU A 152 -14.87 -8.15 -13.34
N ASN A 153 -15.96 -7.46 -13.64
CA ASN A 153 -17.31 -7.87 -13.25
C ASN A 153 -17.65 -9.25 -13.86
N GLY A 154 -17.21 -10.32 -13.23
CA GLY A 154 -17.71 -11.67 -13.42
C GLY A 154 -18.98 -11.79 -12.60
N LYS A 155 -20.11 -11.97 -13.29
CA LYS A 155 -21.44 -12.32 -12.78
C LYS A 155 -21.42 -12.71 -11.29
N MET A 156 -22.07 -11.90 -10.43
CA MET A 156 -22.49 -12.37 -9.11
C MET A 156 -23.11 -13.76 -9.29
N PRO A 157 -22.65 -14.81 -8.59
CA PRO A 157 -23.38 -16.07 -8.56
C PRO A 157 -24.81 -15.72 -8.17
N SER A 158 -25.78 -16.09 -9.00
CA SER A 158 -27.21 -15.84 -8.78
C SER A 158 -27.73 -16.41 -7.46
N ASP A 159 -26.90 -17.20 -6.77
CA ASP A 159 -27.28 -18.07 -5.66
C ASP A 159 -26.96 -17.46 -4.29
N LEU A 160 -26.46 -16.22 -4.24
CA LEU A 160 -26.09 -15.52 -3.00
C LEU A 160 -26.91 -14.25 -2.70
N LEU A 161 -28.04 -14.04 -3.39
CA LEU A 161 -29.09 -13.17 -2.85
C LEU A 161 -29.79 -13.92 -1.69
N PRO A 162 -29.68 -13.47 -0.43
CA PRO A 162 -30.52 -14.01 0.62
C PRO A 162 -31.97 -13.69 0.27
N ARG A 163 -32.83 -14.69 0.47
CA ARG A 163 -34.29 -14.64 0.40
C ARG A 163 -34.89 -13.53 1.27
N LEU A 164 -34.82 -12.29 0.80
CA LEU A 164 -35.56 -11.14 1.32
C LEU A 164 -36.50 -10.61 0.25
N ARG A 165 -37.26 -11.53 -0.34
CA ARG A 165 -38.59 -11.30 -0.91
C ARG A 165 -39.36 -12.58 -0.64
N ASP A 166 -40.21 -12.52 0.38
CA ASP A 166 -41.41 -13.31 0.64
C ASP A 166 -41.54 -13.55 2.15
N GLY A 167 -42.38 -12.73 2.78
CA GLY A 167 -42.70 -12.69 4.21
C GLY A 167 -43.19 -11.33 4.63
#